data_AF-A0A026W7F7-F1
#
_entry.id   AF-A0A026W7F7-F1
#
_cell.length_a   1.000
_cell.length_b   1.000
_cell.length_c   1.000
_cell.angle_alpha   90.00
_cell.angle_beta   90.00
_cell.angle_gamma   90.00
#
_symmetry.space_group_name_H-M   'P 1'
#
loop_
_entity.id
_entity.type
_entity.pdbx_description
1 polymer ?
#
loop_
_entity_poly.entity_id
_entity_poly.type
_entity_poly.pdbx_seq_one_letter_code
_entity_poly.pdbx_strand_id
1 'polypeptide(L)'
;MISSRILITVLMALLLHSDTIMSFAEPTYKFLHDFIQYNVAGIPLIHQSTEWDFNPEVGKQRRIRYEQENGRFGEHAIAKLGMGIGYKGSWGKSVQN
;
A
#
# COMPACT_ATOMS: atom_id res chain seq x y z
N MET A 1 -40.27 11.50 -43.34
CA MET A 1 -39.05 11.96 -44.04
C MET A 1 -38.30 13.08 -43.31
N ILE A 2 -38.95 14.13 -42.81
CA ILE A 2 -38.27 15.27 -42.14
C ILE A 2 -37.61 14.84 -40.80
N SER A 3 -38.30 14.06 -39.98
CA SER A 3 -37.76 13.54 -38.71
C SER A 3 -36.50 12.69 -38.90
N SER A 4 -36.49 11.80 -39.91
CA SER A 4 -35.31 10.98 -40.24
C SER A 4 -34.11 11.82 -40.68
N ARG A 5 -34.34 12.94 -41.38
CA ARG A 5 -33.27 13.87 -41.78
C ARG A 5 -32.69 14.60 -40.58
N ILE A 6 -33.53 15.06 -39.65
CA ILE A 6 -33.09 15.71 -38.41
C ILE A 6 -32.26 14.74 -37.57
N LEU A 7 -32.72 13.49 -37.42
CA LEU A 7 -31.98 12.45 -36.70
C LEU A 7 -30.59 12.22 -37.29
N ILE A 8 -30.51 12.07 -38.61
CA ILE A 8 -29.23 11.86 -39.32
C ILE A 8 -28.29 13.06 -39.15
N THR A 9 -28.82 14.29 -39.23
CA THR A 9 -28.00 15.50 -39.02
C THR A 9 -27.49 15.61 -37.58
N VAL A 10 -28.29 15.24 -36.59
CA VAL A 10 -27.86 15.23 -35.17
C VAL A 10 -26.80 14.15 -34.93
N LEU A 11 -26.99 12.95 -35.49
CA LEU A 11 -26.02 11.86 -35.39
C LEU A 11 -24.68 12.20 -36.07
N MET A 12 -24.72 12.80 -37.26
CA MET A 12 -23.52 13.27 -37.95
C MET A 12 -22.82 14.39 -37.18
N ALA A 13 -23.58 15.33 -36.58
CA ALA A 13 -22.98 16.37 -35.74
C ALA A 13 -22.30 15.76 -34.50
N LEU A 14 -22.92 14.78 -33.84
CA LEU A 14 -22.33 14.09 -32.68
C LEU A 14 -21.07 13.32 -33.05
N LEU A 15 -21.05 12.63 -34.20
CA LEU A 15 -19.89 11.90 -34.71
C LEU A 15 -18.74 12.85 -35.08
N LEU A 16 -19.03 14.00 -35.68
CA LEU A 16 -18.00 14.98 -36.07
C LEU A 16 -17.39 15.75 -34.88
N HIS A 17 -18.08 15.78 -33.74
CA HIS A 17 -17.60 16.44 -32.52
C HIS A 17 -17.14 15.43 -31.45
N SER A 18 -17.00 14.14 -31.80
CA SER A 18 -16.55 13.10 -30.86
C SER A 18 -15.20 13.43 -30.24
N ASP A 19 -14.29 14.00 -31.03
CA ASP A 19 -12.93 14.33 -30.59
C ASP A 19 -12.92 15.46 -29.56
N THR A 20 -13.79 16.45 -29.75
CA THR A 20 -13.97 17.56 -28.80
C THR A 20 -14.62 17.06 -27.51
N ILE A 21 -15.65 16.22 -27.60
CA ILE A 21 -16.33 15.61 -26.44
C ILE A 21 -15.36 14.72 -25.65
N MET A 22 -14.55 13.92 -26.34
CA MET A 22 -13.53 13.07 -25.72
C MET A 22 -12.44 13.90 -25.03
N SER A 23 -12.03 15.02 -25.64
CA SER A 23 -11.03 15.93 -25.07
C SER A 23 -11.50 16.63 -23.78
N PHE A 24 -12.81 16.85 -23.58
CA PHE A 24 -13.36 17.33 -22.30
C PHE A 24 -13.63 16.20 -21.28
N ALA A 25 -13.89 14.98 -21.76
CA ALA A 25 -14.08 13.81 -20.92
C ALA A 25 -12.76 13.29 -20.32
N GLU A 26 -11.64 13.43 -21.02
CA GLU A 26 -10.34 12.93 -20.56
C GLU A 26 -9.84 13.61 -19.26
N PRO A 27 -9.86 14.95 -19.10
CA PRO A 27 -9.43 15.60 -17.87
C PRO A 27 -10.35 15.28 -16.68
N THR A 28 -11.66 15.19 -16.93
CA THR A 28 -12.65 14.90 -15.88
C THR A 28 -12.58 13.44 -15.43
N TYR A 29 -12.42 12.51 -16.37
CA TYR A 29 -12.15 11.11 -16.08
C TYR A 29 -10.85 10.95 -15.29
N LYS A 30 -9.76 11.59 -15.74
CA LYS A 30 -8.45 11.53 -15.06
C LYS A 30 -8.52 12.08 -13.64
N PHE A 31 -9.20 13.21 -13.46
CA PHE A 31 -9.43 13.77 -12.13
C PHE A 31 -10.18 12.81 -11.20
N LEU A 32 -11.29 12.23 -11.68
CA LEU A 32 -12.10 11.31 -10.88
C LEU A 32 -11.34 10.01 -10.57
N HIS A 33 -10.65 9.46 -11.57
CA HIS A 33 -9.79 8.29 -11.44
C HIS A 33 -8.71 8.53 -10.37
N ASP A 34 -7.98 9.64 -10.48
CA ASP A 34 -6.89 9.96 -9.57
C ASP A 34 -7.41 10.23 -8.16
N PHE A 35 -8.54 10.92 -8.02
CA PHE A 35 -9.20 11.15 -6.72
C PHE A 35 -9.54 9.83 -6.02
N ILE A 36 -10.14 8.87 -6.73
CA ILE A 36 -10.46 7.55 -6.18
C ILE A 36 -9.18 6.79 -5.85
N GLN A 37 -8.22 6.76 -6.76
CA GLN A 37 -6.92 6.09 -6.59
C GLN A 37 -6.21 6.58 -5.33
N TYR A 38 -6.09 7.90 -5.13
CA TYR A 38 -5.41 8.47 -3.97
C TYR A 38 -6.09 8.13 -2.64
N ASN A 39 -7.42 8.06 -2.61
CA ASN A 39 -8.16 7.78 -1.37
C ASN A 39 -8.22 6.28 -1.03
N VAL A 40 -8.32 5.40 -2.04
CA VAL A 40 -8.49 3.95 -1.82
C VAL A 40 -7.15 3.20 -1.79
N ALA A 41 -6.25 3.54 -2.71
CA ALA A 41 -5.01 2.81 -2.95
C ALA A 41 -3.74 3.64 -2.67
N GLY A 42 -3.89 4.92 -2.30
CA GLY A 42 -2.79 5.84 -2.07
C GLY A 42 -2.16 6.34 -3.37
N ILE A 43 -1.05 7.07 -3.23
CA ILE A 43 -0.26 7.55 -4.37
C ILE A 43 0.17 6.33 -5.19
N PRO A 44 0.01 6.30 -6.53
CA PRO A 44 0.58 5.26 -7.36
C PRO A 44 2.11 5.35 -7.28
N LEU A 45 2.67 4.73 -6.24
CA LEU A 45 4.10 4.52 -6.12
C LEU A 45 4.46 3.50 -7.18
N ILE A 46 5.33 3.90 -8.10
CA ILE A 46 5.98 2.99 -9.02
C ILE A 46 6.83 2.08 -8.13
N HIS A 47 6.30 0.91 -7.77
CA HIS A 47 7.03 -0.03 -6.94
C HIS A 47 8.25 -0.45 -7.74
N GLN A 48 9.44 -0.10 -7.27
CA GLN A 48 10.67 -0.55 -7.91
C GLN A 48 10.72 -2.07 -7.80
N SER A 49 10.86 -2.75 -8.94
CA SER A 49 11.13 -4.19 -8.96
C SER A 49 12.38 -4.44 -8.12
N THR A 50 12.18 -5.07 -6.97
CA THR A 50 13.25 -5.40 -6.03
C THR A 50 13.40 -6.91 -6.04
N GLU A 51 14.56 -7.37 -6.46
CA GLU A 51 14.91 -8.79 -6.36
C GLU A 51 15.39 -9.08 -4.93
N TRP A 52 14.80 -10.10 -4.31
CA TRP A 52 15.17 -10.57 -2.99
C TRP A 52 15.82 -11.94 -3.12
N ASP A 53 17.04 -12.09 -2.60
CA ASP A 53 17.67 -13.40 -2.43
C ASP A 53 17.01 -14.13 -1.25
N PHE A 54 15.83 -14.70 -1.51
CA PHE A 54 15.06 -15.41 -0.50
C PHE A 54 15.63 -16.81 -0.30
N ASN A 55 16.34 -16.99 0.82
CA ASN A 55 16.76 -18.29 1.30
C ASN A 55 15.85 -18.75 2.47
N PRO A 56 14.99 -19.77 2.28
CA PRO A 56 14.07 -20.26 3.31
C PRO A 56 14.77 -20.73 4.59
N GLU A 57 15.95 -21.32 4.48
CA GLU A 57 16.69 -21.84 5.62
C GLU A 57 17.24 -20.71 6.49
N VAL A 58 17.68 -19.61 5.87
CA VAL A 58 18.10 -18.40 6.59
C VAL A 58 16.93 -17.85 7.41
N GLY A 59 15.70 -17.85 6.87
CA GLY A 59 14.50 -17.44 7.59
C GLY A 59 14.22 -18.30 8.82
N LYS A 60 14.32 -19.63 8.69
CA LYS A 60 14.15 -20.57 9.82
C LYS A 60 15.21 -20.34 10.90
N GLN A 61 16.47 -20.19 10.51
CA GLN A 61 17.58 -19.94 11.45
C GLN A 61 17.43 -18.61 12.20
N ARG A 62 17.02 -17.55 11.50
CA ARG A 62 16.73 -16.25 12.11
C ARG A 62 15.60 -16.33 13.13
N ARG A 63 14.54 -17.08 12.84
CA ARG A 63 13.46 -17.33 13.81
C ARG A 63 13.97 -18.04 15.06
N ILE A 64 14.70 -19.14 14.89
CA ILE A 64 15.25 -19.90 16.03
C ILE A 64 16.13 -18.99 16.90
N ARG A 65 17.03 -18.22 16.27
CA ARG A 65 17.88 -17.26 16.97
C ARG A 65 17.07 -16.20 17.73
N TYR A 66 16.05 -15.63 17.07
CA TYR A 66 15.19 -14.64 17.70
C TYR A 66 14.46 -15.22 18.92
N GLU A 67 13.87 -16.40 18.80
CA GLU A 67 13.17 -17.07 19.90
C GLU A 67 14.14 -17.36 21.08
N GLN A 68 15.37 -17.76 20.79
CA GLN A 68 16.42 -17.98 21.80
C GLN A 68 16.83 -16.68 22.53
N GLU A 69 16.99 -15.59 21.80
CA GLU A 69 17.50 -14.32 22.35
C GLU A 69 16.42 -13.45 23.00
N ASN A 70 15.17 -13.59 22.54
CA ASN A 70 14.08 -12.66 22.85
C ASN A 70 12.84 -13.33 23.44
N GLY A 71 12.84 -14.66 23.58
CA GLY A 71 11.68 -15.42 24.01
C GLY A 71 10.80 -15.80 22.82
N ARG A 72 9.96 -16.83 23.01
CA ARG A 72 9.17 -17.43 21.92
C ARG A 72 8.26 -16.41 21.23
N PHE A 73 7.75 -15.45 21.99
CA PHE A 73 6.85 -14.40 21.51
C PHE A 73 7.49 -13.00 21.60
N GLY A 74 8.80 -12.92 21.84
CA GLY A 74 9.51 -11.64 21.96
C GLY A 74 9.31 -10.94 23.31
N GLU A 75 8.83 -11.64 24.34
CA GLU A 75 8.61 -11.10 25.68
C GLU A 75 9.85 -10.39 26.25
N HIS A 76 11.06 -10.91 26.00
CA HIS A 76 12.29 -10.27 26.42
C HIS A 76 12.67 -9.09 25.53
N ALA A 77 12.34 -9.11 24.23
CA ALA A 77 12.55 -7.94 23.36
C ALA A 77 11.67 -6.77 23.80
N ILE A 78 10.39 -7.03 24.08
CA ILE A 78 9.44 -6.02 24.59
C ILE A 78 9.95 -5.44 25.91
N ALA A 79 10.41 -6.30 26.83
CA ALA A 79 10.91 -5.83 28.11
C ALA A 79 12.22 -5.03 27.99
N LYS A 80 13.13 -5.39 27.06
CA LYS A 80 14.31 -4.58 26.73
C LYS A 80 13.93 -3.19 26.19
N LEU A 81 12.94 -3.12 25.29
CA LEU A 81 12.44 -1.86 24.74
C LEU A 81 11.82 -0.97 25.84
N GLY A 82 11.03 -1.56 26.75
CA GLY A 82 10.37 -0.83 27.83
C GLY A 82 11.30 -0.40 28.97
N MET A 83 12.37 -1.14 29.26
CA MET A 83 13.31 -0.84 30.36
C MET A 83 14.53 0.01 29.93
N GLY A 84 14.82 0.13 28.64
CA GLY A 84 16.01 0.82 28.14
C GLY A 84 17.32 0.08 28.44
N ILE A 85 18.43 0.82 28.61
CA ILE A 85 19.77 0.27 28.92
C ILE A 85 19.79 -0.25 30.37
N GLY A 86 19.20 -1.41 30.61
CA GLY A 86 19.05 -1.90 31.98
C GLY A 86 18.17 -3.14 32.16
N TYR A 87 17.74 -3.81 31.08
CA TYR A 87 16.93 -5.03 31.21
C TYR A 87 17.62 -6.06 32.10
N LYS A 88 17.08 -6.23 33.31
CA LYS A 88 17.31 -7.39 34.17
C LYS A 88 15.99 -8.15 34.18
N GLY A 89 15.97 -9.34 33.58
CA GLY A 89 14.80 -10.24 33.58
C GLY A 89 14.42 -10.67 35.01
N SER A 90 13.74 -11.81 35.16
CA SER A 90 13.30 -12.39 36.47
C SER A 90 14.41 -12.66 37.52
N TRP A 91 15.62 -12.14 37.29
CA TRP A 91 16.84 -12.16 38.11
C TRP A 91 17.17 -10.80 38.74
N GLY A 92 16.23 -9.86 38.79
CA GLY A 92 16.37 -8.64 39.58
C GLY A 92 16.53 -8.99 41.07
N LYS A 93 17.68 -8.64 41.68
CA LYS A 93 17.91 -8.93 43.10
C LYS A 93 16.95 -8.13 43.98
N SER A 94 16.35 -8.78 44.98
CA SER A 94 15.62 -8.11 46.05
C SER A 94 16.56 -7.22 46.85
N VAL A 95 16.15 -5.99 47.11
CA VAL A 95 16.87 -5.08 48.02
C VAL A 95 16.64 -5.61 49.44
N GLN A 96 17.72 -6.03 50.11
CA GLN A 96 17.69 -6.31 51.55
C GLN A 96 17.81 -4.97 52.28
N ASN A 97 16.83 -4.69 53.14
CA ASN A 97 16.88 -3.61 54.12
C ASN A 97 17.83 -3.96 55.27
#